data_AF-A0A1U7PXU3-F1
#
_entry.id   AF-A0A1U7PXU3-F1
#
_cell.length_a   1.000
_cell.length_b   1.000
_cell.length_c   1.000
_cell.angle_alpha   90.00
_cell.angle_beta   90.00
_cell.angle_gamma   90.00
#
_symmetry.space_group_name_H-M   'P 1'
#
loop_
_entity.id
_entity.type
_entity.pdbx_description
1 polymer ?
#
loop_
_entity_poly.entity_id
_entity_poly.type
_entity_poly.pdbx_seq_one_letter_code
_entity_poly.pdbx_strand_id
1 'polypeptide(L)'
;MMHYQQKLDKIFSKGNLWKHRTLRTLFDPNSSQYNQTTMEKKIEILKIIRENKIDLVELLNEYKEFYFEENKIYVVDTADEGFEILLRNEKI
;
A
#
# COMPACT_ATOMS: atom_id res chain seq x y z
N MET A 1 -11.15 4.85 10.54
CA MET A 1 -10.46 6.04 9.99
C MET A 1 -9.12 6.49 10.61
N MET A 2 -8.96 6.85 11.90
CA MET A 2 -7.68 7.44 12.43
C MET A 2 -6.46 6.50 12.48
N HIS A 3 -6.66 5.18 12.49
CA HIS A 3 -5.57 4.21 12.73
C HIS A 3 -4.69 3.94 11.51
N TYR A 4 -5.28 3.88 10.31
CA TYR A 4 -4.56 3.51 9.08
C TYR A 4 -3.51 4.56 8.70
N GLN A 5 -3.91 5.83 8.54
CA GLN A 5 -2.98 6.89 8.13
C GLN A 5 -1.88 7.13 9.16
N GLN A 6 -2.20 7.14 10.46
CA GLN A 6 -1.20 7.29 11.52
C GLN A 6 -0.17 6.16 11.54
N LYS A 7 -0.62 4.91 11.29
CA LYS A 7 0.26 3.74 11.15
C LYS A 7 1.24 3.95 9.99
N LEU A 8 0.75 4.43 8.85
CA LEU A 8 1.59 4.66 7.67
C LEU A 8 2.52 5.86 7.80
N ASP A 9 2.06 6.95 8.40
CA ASP A 9 2.92 8.09 8.72
C ASP A 9 4.05 7.68 9.66
N LYS A 10 3.77 6.82 10.66
CA LYS A 10 4.82 6.34 11.58
C LYS A 10 5.95 5.60 10.87
N ILE A 11 5.63 4.75 9.89
CA ILE A 11 6.63 3.92 9.21
C ILE A 11 7.26 4.60 7.98
N PHE A 12 6.54 5.54 7.34
CA PHE A 12 6.99 6.19 6.10
C PHE A 12 7.33 7.69 6.25
N SER A 13 7.21 8.30 7.42
CA SER A 13 7.50 9.74 7.64
C SER A 13 8.95 10.18 7.37
N LYS A 14 9.90 9.25 7.25
CA LYS A 14 11.33 9.58 7.13
C LYS A 14 11.76 9.82 5.67
N GLY A 15 12.43 10.95 5.44
CA GLY A 15 13.09 11.24 4.16
C GLY A 15 12.11 11.27 2.99
N ASN A 16 12.42 10.58 1.89
CA ASN A 16 11.55 10.54 0.70
C ASN A 16 10.43 9.48 0.79
N LEU A 17 10.37 8.68 1.85
CA LEU A 17 9.42 7.58 1.97
C LEU A 17 7.98 8.05 2.15
N TRP A 18 7.75 9.29 2.57
CA TRP A 18 6.41 9.84 2.80
C TRP A 18 5.53 9.76 1.56
N LYS A 19 6.12 9.75 0.36
CA LYS A 19 5.42 9.62 -0.92
C LYS A 19 4.70 8.27 -1.09
N HIS A 20 5.06 7.27 -0.28
CA HIS A 20 4.51 5.92 -0.31
C HIS A 20 3.45 5.65 0.78
N ARG A 21 3.17 6.63 1.66
CA ARG A 21 2.23 6.48 2.78
C ARG A 21 0.76 6.27 2.38
N THR A 22 0.43 6.42 1.10
CA THR A 22 -0.92 6.15 0.57
C THR A 22 -1.12 4.67 0.28
N LEU A 23 -0.03 3.92 0.09
CA LEU A 23 0.01 2.56 -0.45
C LEU A 23 -0.67 2.34 -1.81
N ARG A 24 -1.12 3.40 -2.50
CA ARG A 24 -1.53 3.29 -3.90
C ARG A 24 -0.38 2.82 -4.80
N THR A 25 0.88 2.98 -4.36
CA THR A 25 2.05 2.38 -5.01
C THR A 25 2.06 0.85 -4.97
N LEU A 26 1.34 0.21 -4.04
CA LEU A 26 1.28 -1.25 -3.89
C LEU A 26 -0.07 -1.81 -4.30
N PHE A 27 -1.17 -1.19 -3.87
CA PHE A 27 -2.50 -1.77 -3.98
C PHE A 27 -3.37 -1.14 -5.06
N ASP A 28 -2.90 -0.15 -5.82
CA ASP A 28 -3.72 0.43 -6.89
C ASP A 28 -3.01 0.40 -8.25
N PRO A 29 -3.13 -0.73 -8.99
CA PRO A 29 -2.55 -0.91 -10.32
C PRO A 29 -2.88 0.21 -11.32
N ASN A 30 -4.04 0.86 -11.15
CA ASN A 30 -4.52 1.89 -12.04
C ASN A 30 -4.02 3.30 -11.67
N SER A 31 -3.33 3.43 -10.53
CA SER A 31 -2.78 4.71 -10.10
C SER A 31 -1.50 5.08 -10.86
N SER A 32 -1.29 6.38 -11.08
CA SER A 32 0.01 6.88 -11.56
C SER A 32 1.15 6.52 -10.61
N GLN A 33 0.88 6.53 -9.30
CA GLN A 33 1.84 6.15 -8.27
C GLN A 33 2.35 4.72 -8.44
N TYR A 34 1.45 3.77 -8.69
CA TYR A 34 1.79 2.38 -8.98
C TYR A 34 2.58 2.25 -10.28
N ASN A 35 2.12 2.89 -11.35
CA ASN A 35 2.72 2.78 -12.67
C ASN A 35 4.10 3.45 -12.77
N GLN A 36 4.36 4.45 -11.94
CA GLN A 36 5.66 5.14 -11.84
C GLN A 36 6.62 4.49 -10.85
N THR A 37 6.17 3.50 -10.06
CA THR A 37 7.01 2.80 -9.08
C THR A 37 7.44 1.45 -9.65
N THR A 38 8.74 1.17 -9.74
CA THR A 38 9.21 -0.14 -10.24
C THR A 38 8.84 -1.27 -9.29
N MET A 39 8.82 -2.52 -9.78
CA MET A 39 8.49 -3.66 -8.91
C MET A 39 9.52 -3.84 -7.78
N GLU A 40 10.81 -3.60 -8.05
CA GLU A 40 11.85 -3.64 -7.01
C GLU A 40 11.54 -2.65 -5.88
N LYS A 41 11.10 -1.44 -6.23
CA LYS A 41 10.73 -0.43 -5.24
C LYS A 41 9.46 -0.82 -4.46
N LYS A 42 8.49 -1.47 -5.12
CA LYS A 42 7.32 -2.03 -4.44
C LYS A 42 7.73 -3.09 -3.41
N ILE A 43 8.67 -3.97 -3.75
CA ILE A 43 9.22 -4.97 -2.83
C ILE A 43 10.00 -4.33 -1.67
N GLU A 44 10.74 -3.24 -1.89
CA GLU A 44 11.37 -2.47 -0.80
C GLU A 44 10.33 -1.91 0.19
N ILE A 45 9.24 -1.32 -0.31
CA ILE A 45 8.14 -0.81 0.52
C ILE A 45 7.52 -1.96 1.33
N LEU A 46 7.30 -3.11 0.69
CA LEU A 46 6.78 -4.32 1.33
C LEU A 46 7.68 -4.80 2.48
N LYS A 47 9.01 -4.80 2.28
CA LYS A 47 9.99 -5.14 3.33
C LYS A 47 9.87 -4.21 4.53
N ILE A 48 9.75 -2.90 4.33
CA ILE A 48 9.58 -1.92 5.42
C ILE A 48 8.31 -2.24 6.24
N ILE A 49 7.21 -2.59 5.57
CA ILE A 49 5.95 -2.96 6.25
C ILE A 49 6.16 -4.21 7.12
N ARG A 50 6.81 -5.25 6.58
CA ARG A 50 7.10 -6.49 7.29
C ARG A 50 8.07 -6.30 8.47
N GLU A 51 9.12 -5.48 8.31
CA GLU A 51 10.07 -5.15 9.37
C GLU A 51 9.39 -4.44 10.56
N ASN A 52 8.32 -3.70 10.28
CA ASN A 52 7.47 -3.07 11.31
C ASN A 52 6.39 -4.01 11.86
N LYS A 53 6.43 -5.31 11.51
CA LYS A 53 5.51 -6.36 11.98
C LYS A 53 4.03 -6.07 11.69
N ILE A 54 3.75 -5.40 10.58
CA ILE A 54 2.38 -5.13 10.14
C ILE A 54 1.89 -6.31 9.30
N ASP A 55 0.73 -6.85 9.65
CA ASP A 55 0.07 -7.88 8.85
C ASP A 55 -0.47 -7.27 7.53
N LEU A 56 -0.17 -7.90 6.42
CA LEU A 56 -0.49 -7.36 5.10
C LEU A 56 -1.98 -7.49 4.74
N VAL A 57 -2.64 -8.54 5.23
CA VAL A 57 -4.06 -8.76 4.98
C VAL A 57 -4.88 -7.76 5.80
N GLU A 58 -4.51 -7.56 7.07
CA GLU A 58 -5.07 -6.51 7.92
C GLU A 58 -4.86 -5.13 7.27
N LEU A 59 -3.63 -4.84 6.81
CA LEU A 59 -3.31 -3.58 6.16
C LEU A 59 -4.10 -3.34 4.87
N LEU A 60 -4.33 -4.39 4.06
CA LEU A 60 -5.17 -4.31 2.87
C LEU A 60 -6.63 -3.99 3.22
N ASN A 61 -7.16 -4.60 4.28
CA ASN A 61 -8.54 -4.33 4.72
C ASN A 61 -8.67 -2.88 5.23
N GLU A 62 -7.72 -2.40 6.02
CA GLU A 62 -7.69 -1.00 6.48
C GLU A 62 -7.54 -0.01 5.31
N TYR A 63 -6.74 -0.36 4.29
CA TYR A 63 -6.61 0.42 3.06
C TYR A 63 -7.97 0.55 2.35
N LYS A 64 -8.67 -0.57 2.15
CA LYS A 64 -9.98 -0.60 1.51
C LYS A 64 -11.02 0.20 2.29
N GLU A 65 -11.07 0.04 3.61
CA GLU A 65 -11.97 0.79 4.48
C GLU A 65 -11.71 2.30 4.37
N PHE A 66 -10.45 2.71 4.46
CA PHE A 66 -10.06 4.11 4.34
C PHE A 66 -10.51 4.73 2.99
N TYR A 67 -10.25 4.04 1.87
CA TYR A 67 -10.62 4.54 0.55
C TYR A 67 -12.13 4.46 0.27
N PHE A 68 -12.84 3.54 0.91
CA PHE A 68 -14.29 3.50 0.91
C PHE A 68 -14.88 4.73 1.64
N GLU A 69 -14.38 5.03 2.85
CA GLU A 69 -14.78 6.21 3.64
C GLU A 69 -14.49 7.53 2.88
N GLU A 70 -13.44 7.55 2.07
CA GLU A 70 -13.06 8.66 1.18
C GLU A 70 -13.89 8.76 -0.12
N ASN A 71 -14.91 7.92 -0.30
CA ASN A 71 -15.72 7.82 -1.53
C ASN A 71 -14.90 7.52 -2.80
N LYS A 72 -13.80 6.77 -2.67
CA LYS A 72 -12.91 6.38 -3.77
C LYS A 72 -13.04 4.89 -4.06
N ILE A 73 -14.26 4.45 -4.40
CA ILE A 73 -14.59 3.03 -4.61
C ILE A 73 -13.70 2.36 -5.66
N TYR A 74 -13.33 3.08 -6.72
CA TYR A 74 -12.43 2.58 -7.77
C TYR A 74 -11.04 2.15 -7.25
N VAL A 75 -10.61 2.69 -6.10
CA VAL A 75 -9.35 2.29 -5.43
C VAL A 75 -9.53 1.01 -4.62
N VAL A 76 -10.74 0.79 -4.10
CA VAL A 76 -11.11 -0.41 -3.35
C VAL A 76 -11.25 -1.60 -4.29
N ASP A 77 -11.91 -1.39 -5.43
CA ASP A 77 -12.19 -2.43 -6.44
C ASP A 77 -10.92 -3.06 -7.04
N THR A 78 -9.81 -2.33 -7.04
CA THR A 78 -8.52 -2.77 -7.62
C THR A 78 -7.52 -3.23 -6.56
N ALA A 79 -7.86 -3.10 -5.27
CA ALA A 79 -6.96 -3.35 -4.15
C ALA A 79 -6.46 -4.80 -4.09
N ASP A 80 -7.37 -5.75 -4.31
CA ASP A 80 -7.04 -7.18 -4.34
C ASP A 80 -6.13 -7.56 -5.50
N GLU A 81 -6.35 -6.97 -6.69
CA GLU A 81 -5.50 -7.19 -7.86
C GLU A 81 -4.07 -6.72 -7.58
N GLY A 82 -3.91 -5.51 -7.05
CA GLY A 82 -2.58 -4.99 -6.66
C GLY A 82 -1.89 -5.88 -5.64
N PHE A 83 -2.65 -6.37 -4.65
CA PHE A 83 -2.13 -7.29 -3.65
C PHE A 83 -1.69 -8.64 -4.25
N GLU A 84 -2.49 -9.24 -5.12
CA GLU A 84 -2.13 -10.48 -5.80
C GLU A 84 -0.87 -10.33 -6.65
N ILE A 85 -0.76 -9.25 -7.42
CA ILE A 85 0.43 -8.97 -8.23
C ILE A 85 1.66 -8.86 -7.33
N LEU A 86 1.54 -8.13 -6.21
CA LEU A 86 2.63 -7.96 -5.26
C LEU A 86 3.10 -9.31 -4.69
N LEU A 87 2.18 -10.16 -4.23
CA LEU A 87 2.52 -11.47 -3.67
C LEU A 87 3.11 -12.44 -4.69
N ARG A 88 2.69 -12.38 -5.96
CA ARG A 88 3.28 -13.20 -7.03
C ARG A 88 4.74 -12.81 -7.30
N ASN A 89 5.06 -11.51 -7.24
CA ASN A 89 6.40 -11.00 -7.49
C ASN A 89 7.33 -11.11 -6.27
N GLU A 90 6.80 -11.13 -5.04
CA GLU A 90 7.60 -11.37 -3.83
C GLU A 90 8.21 -12.78 -3.77
N LYS A 91 7.58 -13.75 -4.42
CA LYS A 91 8.01 -15.17 -4.43
C LYS A 91 9.09 -15.50 -5.47
N ILE A 92 9.57 -14.50 -6.20
CA ILE A 92 10.69 -14.59 -7.15
C ILE A 92 11.97 -14.14 -6.45
#